data_AF-A0A9E4JAG6-F1
#
_entry.id   AF-A0A9E4JAG6-F1
#
_cell.length_a   1.000
_cell.length_b   1.000
_cell.length_c   1.000
_cell.angle_alpha   90.00
_cell.angle_beta   90.00
_cell.angle_gamma   90.00
#
_symmetry.space_group_name_H-M   'P 1'
#
loop_
_entity.id
_entity.type
_entity.pdbx_description
1 polymer ?
#
loop_
_entity_poly.entity_id
_entity_poly.type
_entity_poly.pdbx_seq_one_letter_code
_entity_poly.pdbx_strand_id
1 'polypeptide(L)'
;MATKTISIDLEAYQRLRQARTRPDESFSMVIKRARWGGETSNAADLLSAFEALSPVSQETIASWDAAQAADAPAEDPWNNLR
;
A
#
# COMPACT_ATOMS: atom_id res chain seq x y z
N MET A 1 -30.46 -9.59 -14.52
CA MET A 1 -29.74 -8.60 -13.68
C MET A 1 -30.51 -7.30 -13.76
N ALA A 2 -30.81 -6.63 -12.65
CA ALA A 2 -31.49 -5.34 -12.70
C ALA A 2 -30.47 -4.26 -13.14
N THR A 3 -30.74 -3.60 -14.25
CA THR A 3 -29.92 -2.47 -14.73
C THR A 3 -30.54 -1.17 -14.29
N LYS A 4 -29.71 -0.24 -13.80
CA LYS A 4 -30.08 1.14 -13.53
C LYS A 4 -29.16 2.05 -14.33
N THR A 5 -29.73 3.06 -14.97
CA THR A 5 -29.00 4.08 -15.72
C THR A 5 -28.75 5.27 -14.79
N ILE A 6 -27.51 5.75 -14.75
CA ILE A 6 -27.12 6.94 -14.00
C ILE A 6 -26.50 7.95 -14.97
N SER A 7 -26.71 9.24 -14.72
CA SER A 7 -25.96 10.32 -15.35
C SER A 7 -24.79 10.69 -14.44
N ILE A 8 -23.62 10.90 -15.01
CA ILE A 8 -22.42 11.35 -14.30
C ILE A 8 -21.81 12.52 -15.06
N ASP A 9 -21.11 13.41 -14.36
CA ASP A 9 -20.35 14.46 -15.02
C ASP A 9 -19.17 13.90 -15.82
N LEU A 10 -18.59 14.75 -16.66
CA LEU A 10 -17.48 14.37 -17.54
C LEU A 10 -16.23 13.98 -16.76
N GLU A 11 -15.95 14.64 -15.64
CA GLU A 11 -14.76 14.38 -14.82
C GLU A 11 -14.85 12.98 -14.18
N ALA A 12 -15.98 12.65 -13.59
CA ALA A 12 -16.29 11.34 -13.04
C ALA A 12 -16.21 10.25 -14.11
N TYR A 13 -16.74 10.50 -15.31
CA TYR A 13 -16.61 9.60 -16.44
C TYR A 13 -15.14 9.33 -16.79
N GLN A 14 -14.30 10.38 -16.89
CA GLN A 14 -12.88 10.21 -17.20
C GLN A 14 -12.12 9.48 -16.09
N ARG A 15 -12.43 9.75 -14.82
CA ARG A 15 -11.85 9.01 -13.68
C ARG A 15 -12.18 7.52 -13.75
N LEU A 16 -13.44 7.17 -14.01
CA LEU A 16 -13.84 5.77 -14.18
C LEU A 16 -13.15 5.13 -15.39
N ARG A 17 -12.97 5.87 -16.49
CA ARG A 17 -12.26 5.41 -17.69
C ARG A 17 -10.79 5.14 -17.41
N GLN A 18 -10.11 6.02 -16.68
CA GLN A 18 -8.69 5.86 -16.30
C GLN A 18 -8.47 4.75 -15.28
N ALA A 19 -9.43 4.56 -14.36
CA ALA A 19 -9.36 3.52 -13.34
C ALA A 19 -9.56 2.10 -13.87
N ARG A 20 -9.86 1.92 -15.16
CA ARG A 20 -9.96 0.59 -15.79
C ARG A 20 -8.58 -0.05 -15.88
N THR A 21 -8.47 -1.29 -15.42
CA THR A 21 -7.21 -2.06 -15.52
C THR A 21 -7.17 -2.93 -16.77
N ARG A 22 -8.33 -3.21 -17.38
CA ARG A 22 -8.45 -4.02 -18.60
C ARG A 22 -9.36 -3.37 -19.63
N PRO A 23 -9.11 -3.54 -20.94
CA PRO A 23 -9.92 -2.95 -22.01
C PRO A 23 -11.37 -3.46 -22.07
N ASP A 24 -11.68 -4.59 -21.44
CA ASP A 24 -12.99 -5.23 -21.37
C ASP A 24 -13.72 -5.03 -20.02
N GLU A 25 -13.09 -4.33 -19.07
CA GLU A 25 -13.65 -4.09 -17.75
C GLU A 25 -14.85 -3.14 -17.80
N SER A 26 -15.99 -3.53 -17.22
CA SER A 26 -17.19 -2.69 -17.15
C SER A 26 -17.06 -1.63 -16.05
N PHE A 27 -17.68 -0.47 -16.24
CA PHE A 27 -17.72 0.58 -15.21
C PHE A 27 -18.36 0.10 -13.90
N SER A 28 -19.33 -0.82 -13.97
CA SER A 28 -19.90 -1.43 -12.77
C SER A 28 -18.88 -2.23 -11.96
N MET A 29 -17.90 -2.87 -12.60
CA MET A 29 -16.78 -3.53 -11.89
C MET A 29 -15.83 -2.50 -11.29
N VAL A 30 -15.50 -1.44 -12.02
CA VAL A 30 -14.66 -0.33 -11.51
C VAL A 30 -15.28 0.29 -10.27
N ILE A 31 -16.57 0.63 -10.31
CA ILE A 31 -17.30 1.23 -9.18
C ILE A 31 -17.33 0.29 -7.96
N LYS A 32 -17.49 -1.01 -8.17
CA LYS A 32 -17.47 -2.01 -7.09
C LYS A 32 -16.08 -2.20 -6.46
N ARG A 33 -15.02 -2.08 -7.26
CA ARG A 33 -13.62 -2.11 -6.77
C ARG A 33 -13.24 -0.82 -6.07
N ALA A 34 -13.82 0.30 -6.49
CA ALA A 34 -13.45 1.61 -5.98
C ALA A 34 -13.49 1.59 -4.44
N ARG A 35 -12.32 1.76 -3.85
CA ARG A 35 -12.19 1.97 -2.42
C ARG A 35 -12.41 3.46 -2.22
N TRP A 36 -13.65 3.81 -1.90
CA TRP A 36 -13.97 5.14 -1.40
C TRP A 36 -13.26 5.25 -0.06
N GLY A 37 -12.06 5.83 -0.07
CA GLY A 37 -11.27 5.98 1.13
C GLY A 37 -12.11 6.71 2.17
N GLY A 38 -12.12 6.21 3.40
CA GLY A 38 -12.31 7.11 4.54
C GLY A 38 -11.31 8.27 4.43
N GLU A 39 -11.60 9.38 5.11
CA GLU A 39 -10.79 10.61 5.13
C GLU A 39 -9.32 10.33 4.82
N THR A 40 -8.81 10.99 3.77
CA THR A 40 -7.37 10.98 3.46
C THR A 40 -6.62 11.30 4.74
N SER A 41 -5.96 10.30 5.33
CA SER A 41 -5.22 10.49 6.57
C SER A 41 -4.20 11.58 6.34
N ASN A 42 -4.36 12.69 7.07
CA ASN A 42 -3.50 13.84 6.94
C ASN A 42 -2.22 13.61 7.78
N ALA A 43 -1.25 14.52 7.66
CA ALA A 43 0.00 14.42 8.41
C ALA A 43 -0.21 14.40 9.94
N ALA A 44 -1.29 15.01 10.44
CA ALA A 44 -1.64 14.96 11.85
C ALA A 44 -2.11 13.56 12.26
N ASP A 45 -2.91 12.89 11.42
CA ASP A 45 -3.33 11.50 11.68
C ASP A 45 -2.13 10.54 11.73
N LEU A 46 -1.14 10.78 10.86
CA LEU A 46 0.13 10.04 10.88
C LEU A 46 0.94 10.32 12.16
N LEU A 47 1.01 11.58 12.61
CA LEU A 47 1.70 11.94 13.85
C LEU A 47 1.03 11.31 15.07
N SER A 48 -0.30 11.38 15.17
CA SER A 48 -1.07 10.74 16.23
C SER A 48 -0.89 9.22 16.24
N ALA A 49 -0.78 8.60 15.06
CA ALA A 49 -0.43 7.19 14.98
C ALA A 49 0.95 6.92 15.61
N PHE A 50 1.99 7.71 15.28
CA PHE A 50 3.33 7.58 15.85
C PHE A 50 3.38 7.79 17.37
N GLU A 51 2.64 8.77 17.89
CA GLU A 51 2.55 9.00 19.34
C GLU A 51 1.87 7.84 20.08
N ALA A 52 0.97 7.12 19.42
CA ALA A 52 0.31 5.94 19.97
C ALA A 52 1.17 4.67 19.92
N LEU A 53 2.26 4.64 19.15
CA LEU A 53 3.17 3.49 19.14
C LEU A 53 4.00 3.46 20.43
N SER A 54 4.02 2.30 21.08
CA SER A 54 4.95 2.06 22.18
C SER A 54 6.38 1.93 21.63
N PRO A 55 7.38 2.59 22.22
CA PRO A 55 8.77 2.39 21.85
C PRO A 55 9.18 0.93 22.00
N VAL A 56 10.04 0.45 21.11
CA VAL A 56 10.70 -0.86 21.28
C VAL A 56 11.60 -0.84 22.52
N SER A 57 11.74 -2.00 23.17
CA SER A 57 12.57 -2.13 24.36
C SER A 57 14.06 -1.90 24.05
N GLN A 58 14.81 -1.46 25.05
CA GLN A 58 16.26 -1.28 24.94
C GLN A 58 16.99 -2.59 24.62
N GLU A 59 16.47 -3.71 25.11
CA GLU A 59 16.99 -5.04 24.79
C GLU A 59 16.86 -5.37 23.30
N THR A 60 15.70 -5.06 22.70
CA THR A 60 15.49 -5.27 21.25
C THR A 60 16.43 -4.38 20.43
N ILE A 61 16.61 -3.12 20.83
CA ILE A 61 17.55 -2.21 20.16
C ILE A 61 18.97 -2.77 20.23
N ALA A 62 19.43 -3.19 21.41
CA ALA A 62 20.76 -3.78 21.58
C ALA A 62 20.95 -5.05 20.75
N SER A 63 19.91 -5.89 20.63
CA SER A 63 19.94 -7.06 19.75
C SER A 63 20.07 -6.70 18.28
N TRP A 64 19.44 -5.62 17.83
CA TRP A 64 19.55 -5.15 16.45
C TRP A 64 20.91 -4.54 16.16
N ASP A 65 21.47 -3.75 17.08
CA ASP A 65 22.82 -3.20 16.96
C ASP A 65 23.85 -4.32 16.85
N ALA A 66 23.71 -5.38 17.66
CA ALA A 66 24.58 -6.55 17.60
C ALA A 66 24.43 -7.31 16.26
N ALA A 67 23.20 -7.47 15.77
CA ALA A 67 22.95 -8.11 14.48
C ALA A 67 23.53 -7.31 13.31
N GLN A 68 23.42 -5.98 13.34
CA GLN A 68 23.99 -5.10 12.33
C GLN A 68 25.51 -5.09 12.38
N ALA A 69 26.12 -5.14 13.57
CA ALA A 69 27.58 -5.27 13.70
C ALA A 69 28.12 -6.61 13.19
N ALA A 70 27.30 -7.67 13.29
CA ALA A 70 27.61 -9.00 12.78
C ALA A 70 27.20 -9.21 11.31
N ASP A 71 26.64 -8.19 10.65
CA ASP A 71 26.17 -8.29 9.28
C ASP A 71 27.34 -8.53 8.33
N ALA A 72 27.32 -9.70 7.69
CA ALA A 72 28.32 -10.12 6.74
C ALA A 72 27.65 -10.26 5.37
N PRO A 73 28.38 -10.03 4.27
CA PRO A 73 27.88 -10.32 2.93
C PRO A 73 27.35 -11.75 2.89
N ALA A 74 26.16 -11.94 2.31
CA ALA A 74 25.63 -13.27 2.07
C ALA A 74 26.66 -14.12 1.31
N GLU A 75 26.73 -15.41 1.64
CA GLU A 75 27.61 -16.34 0.92
C GLU A 75 27.33 -16.27 -0.58
N ASP A 76 28.39 -16.05 -1.38
CA ASP A 76 28.27 -16.00 -2.82
C ASP A 76 27.93 -17.42 -3.34
N PRO A 77 26.72 -17.63 -3.91
CA PRO A 77 26.31 -18.93 -4.40
C PRO A 77 27.15 -19.42 -5.59
N TRP A 78 27.97 -18.56 -6.20
CA TRP A 78 28.83 -18.87 -7.34
C TRP A 78 30.26 -19.24 -6.95
N ASN A 79 30.65 -19.12 -5.68
CA ASN A 79 32.02 -19.39 -5.22
C ASN A 79 32.33 -20.90 -5.07
N ASN A 80 31.30 -21.75 -5.01
CA ASN A 80 31.41 -23.21 -4.88
C ASN A 80 31.44 -23.95 -6.25
N LEU A 81 31.51 -23.22 -7.37
CA LEU A 81 31.47 -23.75 -8.74
C LEU A 81 32.83 -23.76 -9.46
N ARG A 82 33.96 -23.67 -8.71
CA ARG A 82 35.32 -23.78 -9.28
C ARG A 82 36.01 -25.09 -8.91
#